data_AF-A0A923YZ68-F1
#
_entry.id   AF-A0A923YZ68-F1
#
_cell.length_a   1.000
_cell.length_b   1.000
_cell.length_c   1.000
_cell.angle_alpha   90.00
_cell.angle_beta   90.00
_cell.angle_gamma   90.00
#
_symmetry.space_group_name_H-M   'P 1'
#
loop_
_entity.id
_entity.type
_entity.pdbx_description
1 polymer ?
#
loop_
_entity_poly.entity_id
_entity_poly.type
_entity_poly.pdbx_seq_one_letter_code
_entity_poly.pdbx_strand_id
1 'polypeptide(L)'
;VVSKDKDKINTLFNLICSLKSEAAIVFCNHRDAAERICDALTEKGIYATYYHGGMDQDERERALIQFRNGSVTYLITTDLAARGLDIPEMNHVIHYHLPAKEDEYTHRNGRTARMLLSGTAYIIIHESEKKLDYINYKLPNLNVDTFTTLPKAPAFQTIYISGGKKNKLNKIDIVGFFSQKGKLEKADLGLIEVKDFISFAAVKSAKVKNFLQLIREEKMKGKKFKIEVARKVIKKDE
;
A
#
# COMPACT_ATOMS: atom_id res chain seq x y z
N VAL A 1 -18.78 3.52 -10.90
CA VAL A 1 -18.31 4.92 -11.10
C VAL A 1 -18.10 5.11 -12.59
N VAL A 2 -18.80 6.07 -13.20
CA VAL A 2 -18.63 6.37 -14.63
C VAL A 2 -17.55 7.43 -14.78
N SER A 3 -16.52 7.13 -15.56
CA SER A 3 -15.44 8.06 -15.87
C SER A 3 -15.77 8.88 -17.11
N LYS A 4 -15.38 10.16 -17.07
CA LYS A 4 -15.46 11.08 -18.22
C LYS A 4 -14.31 10.90 -19.21
N ASP A 5 -13.19 10.35 -18.74
CA ASP A 5 -11.97 10.19 -19.51
C ASP A 5 -11.67 8.71 -19.72
N LYS A 6 -11.22 8.34 -20.93
CA LYS A 6 -10.82 6.95 -21.23
C LYS A 6 -9.72 6.44 -20.31
N ASP A 7 -8.80 7.32 -19.90
CA ASP A 7 -7.70 6.98 -19.00
C ASP A 7 -8.15 6.83 -17.54
N LYS A 8 -9.33 7.29 -17.11
CA LYS A 8 -9.87 7.03 -15.76
C LYS A 8 -9.04 7.53 -14.55
N ILE A 9 -7.81 8.05 -14.71
CA ILE A 9 -6.92 8.43 -13.61
C ILE A 9 -7.54 9.51 -12.72
N ASN A 10 -8.14 10.55 -13.31
CA ASN A 10 -8.81 11.61 -12.56
C ASN A 10 -10.02 11.07 -11.78
N THR A 11 -10.77 10.14 -12.38
CA THR A 11 -11.89 9.47 -11.72
C THR A 11 -11.43 8.57 -10.57
N LEU A 12 -10.32 7.85 -10.74
CA LEU A 12 -9.71 7.06 -9.66
C LEU A 12 -9.25 7.96 -8.51
N PHE A 13 -8.62 9.08 -8.82
CA PHE A 13 -8.21 10.06 -7.82
C PHE A 13 -9.40 10.59 -7.01
N ASN A 14 -10.48 11.02 -7.68
CA ASN A 14 -11.69 11.50 -7.01
C ASN A 14 -12.34 10.40 -6.16
N LEU A 15 -12.41 9.18 -6.69
CA LEU A 15 -12.92 8.03 -5.93
C LEU A 15 -12.09 7.82 -4.66
N ILE A 16 -10.77 7.78 -4.75
CA ILE A 16 -9.86 7.64 -3.61
C ILE A 16 -10.10 8.74 -2.57
N CYS A 17 -10.24 9.99 -3.00
CA CYS A 17 -10.51 11.12 -2.10
C CYS A 17 -11.87 10.97 -1.37
N SER A 18 -12.85 10.33 -2.00
CA SER A 18 -14.16 10.07 -1.39
C SER A 18 -14.14 8.99 -0.29
N LEU A 19 -13.11 8.14 -0.24
CA LEU A 19 -13.01 6.99 0.68
C LEU A 19 -12.59 7.37 2.11
N LYS A 20 -12.56 8.66 2.45
CA LYS A 20 -12.23 9.15 3.82
C LYS A 20 -10.90 8.61 4.37
N SER A 21 -9.90 8.42 3.50
CA SER A 21 -8.57 7.88 3.83
C SER A 21 -8.54 6.40 4.23
N GLU A 22 -9.60 5.64 3.96
CA GLU A 22 -9.59 4.19 4.15
C GLU A 22 -8.74 3.49 3.08
N ALA A 23 -8.11 2.39 3.46
CA ALA A 23 -7.24 1.63 2.57
C ALA A 23 -8.02 0.96 1.44
N ALA A 24 -7.43 0.94 0.25
CA ALA A 24 -8.03 0.28 -0.91
C ALA A 24 -6.99 -0.46 -1.75
N ILE A 25 -7.44 -1.54 -2.38
CA ILE A 25 -6.68 -2.24 -3.43
C ILE A 25 -7.25 -1.87 -4.80
N VAL A 26 -6.37 -1.46 -5.71
CA VAL A 26 -6.72 -1.03 -7.07
C VAL A 26 -6.19 -2.07 -8.05
N PHE A 27 -7.08 -2.73 -8.76
CA PHE A 27 -6.72 -3.73 -9.75
C PHE A 27 -6.66 -3.16 -11.16
N CYS A 28 -5.57 -3.46 -11.84
CA CYS A 28 -5.35 -3.19 -13.26
C CYS A 28 -4.79 -4.44 -13.96
N ASN A 29 -4.92 -4.50 -15.29
CA ASN A 29 -4.60 -5.71 -16.05
C ASN A 29 -3.13 -5.82 -16.47
N HIS A 30 -2.38 -4.70 -16.48
CA HIS A 30 -1.01 -4.65 -17.01
C HIS A 30 -0.02 -4.06 -16.00
N ARG A 31 1.25 -4.46 -16.10
CA ARG A 31 2.31 -4.11 -15.12
C ARG A 31 2.69 -2.64 -15.20
N ASP A 32 2.95 -2.20 -16.41
CA ASP A 32 3.12 -0.82 -16.86
C ASP A 32 1.95 0.08 -16.47
N ALA A 33 0.71 -0.44 -16.52
CA ALA A 33 -0.43 0.30 -15.98
C ALA A 33 -0.34 0.48 -14.46
N ALA A 34 0.09 -0.56 -13.72
CA ALA A 34 0.23 -0.48 -12.27
C ALA A 34 1.25 0.58 -11.83
N GLU A 35 2.42 0.61 -12.49
CA GLU A 35 3.46 1.62 -12.27
C GLU A 35 2.91 3.02 -12.57
N ARG A 36 2.38 3.24 -13.78
CA ARG A 36 1.86 4.55 -14.22
C ARG A 36 0.75 5.09 -13.32
N ILE A 37 -0.20 4.23 -12.91
CA ILE A 37 -1.28 4.65 -12.00
C ILE A 37 -0.69 5.07 -10.65
N CYS A 38 0.26 4.30 -10.11
CA CYS A 38 0.90 4.62 -8.84
C CYS A 38 1.67 5.96 -8.90
N ASP A 39 2.41 6.19 -9.97
CA ASP A 39 3.18 7.43 -10.17
C ASP A 39 2.23 8.63 -10.28
N ALA A 40 1.20 8.54 -11.12
CA ALA A 40 0.22 9.61 -11.29
C ALA A 40 -0.54 9.94 -10.00
N LEU A 41 -0.85 8.93 -9.18
CA LEU A 41 -1.46 9.14 -7.86
C LEU A 41 -0.46 9.79 -6.89
N THR A 42 0.79 9.34 -6.90
CA THR A 42 1.84 9.85 -6.01
C THR A 42 2.17 11.31 -6.30
N GLU A 43 2.24 11.70 -7.58
CA GLU A 43 2.40 13.10 -8.01
C GLU A 43 1.27 13.99 -7.51
N LYS A 44 0.05 13.45 -7.40
CA LYS A 44 -1.12 14.13 -6.83
C LYS A 44 -1.16 14.09 -5.29
N GLY A 45 -0.10 13.61 -4.63
CA GLY A 45 0.01 13.56 -3.17
C GLY A 45 -0.66 12.36 -2.51
N ILE A 46 -1.08 11.34 -3.27
CA ILE A 46 -1.65 10.10 -2.73
C ILE A 46 -0.53 9.16 -2.29
N TYR A 47 -0.67 8.57 -1.10
CA TYR A 47 0.28 7.58 -0.57
C TYR A 47 -0.06 6.19 -1.10
N ALA A 48 0.44 5.90 -2.29
CA ALA A 48 0.24 4.63 -2.98
C ALA A 48 1.56 3.85 -3.16
N THR A 49 1.44 2.55 -3.40
CA THR A 49 2.51 1.69 -3.90
C THR A 49 1.94 0.72 -4.93
N TYR A 50 2.79 0.14 -5.76
CA TYR A 50 2.39 -0.89 -6.73
C TYR A 50 2.98 -2.26 -6.39
N TYR A 51 2.33 -3.30 -6.88
CA TYR A 51 2.77 -4.69 -6.77
C TYR A 51 2.43 -5.48 -8.03
N HIS A 52 3.44 -5.94 -8.77
CA HIS A 52 3.25 -6.86 -9.89
C HIS A 52 4.40 -7.86 -10.03
N GLY A 53 4.18 -8.92 -10.82
CA GLY A 53 5.16 -10.01 -11.01
C GLY A 53 6.43 -9.64 -11.79
N GLY A 54 6.61 -8.37 -12.15
CA GLY A 54 7.82 -7.87 -12.82
C GLY A 54 8.77 -7.13 -11.88
N MET A 55 8.38 -6.92 -10.62
CA MET A 55 9.21 -6.27 -9.61
C MET A 55 10.22 -7.23 -9.00
N ASP A 56 11.35 -6.69 -8.56
CA ASP A 56 12.34 -7.45 -7.81
C ASP A 56 11.79 -7.94 -6.47
N GLN A 57 12.32 -9.06 -5.99
CA GLN A 57 11.85 -9.68 -4.73
C GLN A 57 11.89 -8.69 -3.56
N ASP A 58 12.97 -7.92 -3.42
CA ASP A 58 13.15 -6.96 -2.34
C ASP A 58 12.19 -5.76 -2.45
N GLU A 59 11.82 -5.37 -3.66
CA GLU A 59 10.82 -4.32 -3.89
C GLU A 59 9.41 -4.80 -3.56
N ARG A 60 9.08 -6.02 -4.02
CA ARG A 60 7.81 -6.70 -3.70
C ARG A 60 7.60 -6.80 -2.20
N GLU A 61 8.62 -7.25 -1.48
CA GLU A 61 8.55 -7.38 -0.03
C GLU A 61 8.35 -6.02 0.65
N ARG A 62 9.12 -4.99 0.25
CA ARG A 62 8.98 -3.65 0.81
C ARG A 62 7.60 -3.06 0.57
N ALA A 63 7.06 -3.16 -0.66
CA ALA A 63 5.74 -2.64 -1.01
C ALA A 63 4.65 -3.28 -0.15
N LEU A 64 4.68 -4.61 0.03
CA LEU A 64 3.71 -5.31 0.86
C LEU A 64 3.83 -4.97 2.34
N ILE A 65 5.05 -4.87 2.86
CA ILE A 65 5.26 -4.48 4.26
C ILE A 65 4.74 -3.07 4.52
N GLN A 66 5.05 -2.12 3.64
CA GLN A 66 4.56 -0.74 3.73
C GLN A 66 3.03 -0.68 3.69
N PHE A 67 2.40 -1.52 2.86
CA PHE A 67 0.94 -1.57 2.78
C PHE A 67 0.33 -2.21 4.03
N ARG A 68 0.82 -3.39 4.44
CA ARG A 68 0.33 -4.11 5.64
C ARG A 68 0.44 -3.30 6.92
N ASN A 69 1.51 -2.52 7.05
CA ASN A 69 1.74 -1.73 8.25
C ASN A 69 1.13 -0.32 8.19
N GLY A 70 0.40 0.00 7.12
CA GLY A 70 -0.30 1.26 6.95
C GLY A 70 0.60 2.46 6.69
N SER A 71 1.82 2.26 6.19
CA SER A 71 2.70 3.35 5.71
C SER A 71 2.35 3.81 4.30
N VAL A 72 1.60 3.00 3.55
CA VAL A 72 0.90 3.38 2.32
C VAL A 72 -0.53 2.89 2.40
N THR A 73 -1.46 3.67 1.87
CA THR A 73 -2.91 3.45 2.04
C THR A 73 -3.52 2.74 0.83
N TYR A 74 -2.88 2.86 -0.34
CA TYR A 74 -3.42 2.35 -1.60
C TYR A 74 -2.41 1.41 -2.26
N LEU A 75 -2.87 0.21 -2.63
CA LEU A 75 -2.07 -0.78 -3.33
C LEU A 75 -2.59 -0.96 -4.75
N ILE A 76 -1.76 -0.64 -5.75
CA ILE A 76 -2.09 -0.87 -7.16
C ILE A 76 -1.49 -2.21 -7.57
N THR A 77 -2.29 -3.13 -8.12
CA THR A 77 -1.78 -4.47 -8.44
C THR A 77 -2.45 -5.09 -9.67
N THR A 78 -1.87 -6.21 -10.10
CA THR A 78 -2.38 -7.08 -11.16
C THR A 78 -2.89 -8.39 -10.58
N ASP A 79 -3.79 -9.08 -11.27
CA ASP A 79 -4.41 -10.33 -10.79
C ASP A 79 -3.39 -11.40 -10.43
N LEU A 80 -2.44 -11.64 -11.33
CA LEU A 80 -1.42 -12.68 -11.15
C LEU A 80 -0.60 -12.42 -9.90
N ALA A 81 -0.30 -11.15 -9.64
CA ALA A 81 0.53 -10.75 -8.53
C ALA A 81 -0.22 -10.80 -7.20
N ALA A 82 -1.53 -10.54 -7.19
CA ALA A 82 -2.34 -10.55 -5.98
C ALA A 82 -2.69 -11.95 -5.44
N ARG A 83 -2.53 -13.00 -6.26
CA ARG A 83 -2.78 -14.39 -5.84
C ARG A 83 -1.74 -14.84 -4.83
N GLY A 84 -2.18 -15.48 -3.75
CA GLY A 84 -1.29 -15.97 -2.69
C GLY A 84 -0.64 -14.88 -1.83
N LEU A 85 -0.95 -13.60 -2.05
CA LEU A 85 -0.50 -12.54 -1.16
C LEU A 85 -1.28 -12.55 0.14
N ASP A 86 -0.52 -12.50 1.23
CA ASP A 86 -0.98 -12.15 2.58
C ASP A 86 -1.27 -10.65 2.63
N ILE A 87 -2.37 -10.26 1.99
CA ILE A 87 -2.97 -8.92 2.05
C ILE A 87 -4.03 -8.94 3.14
N PRO A 88 -4.08 -7.93 4.03
CA PRO A 88 -5.15 -7.80 5.01
C PRO A 88 -6.51 -7.72 4.33
N GLU A 89 -7.57 -7.96 5.10
CA GLU A 89 -8.94 -7.75 4.64
C GLU A 89 -9.17 -6.27 4.32
N MET A 90 -9.68 -5.96 3.12
CA MET A 90 -9.84 -4.59 2.65
C MET A 90 -11.27 -4.11 2.79
N ASN A 91 -11.47 -2.83 3.14
CA ASN A 91 -12.79 -2.20 3.08
C ASN A 91 -13.21 -1.87 1.64
N HIS A 92 -12.23 -1.62 0.76
CA HIS A 92 -12.46 -1.13 -0.59
C HIS A 92 -11.63 -1.90 -1.63
N VAL A 93 -12.31 -2.42 -2.65
CA VAL A 93 -11.69 -3.00 -3.85
C VAL A 93 -12.08 -2.13 -5.03
N ILE A 94 -11.12 -1.71 -5.85
CA ILE A 94 -11.36 -0.85 -7.01
C ILE A 94 -10.89 -1.57 -8.27
N HIS A 95 -11.81 -1.83 -9.19
CA HIS A 95 -11.51 -2.31 -10.53
C HIS A 95 -11.26 -1.10 -11.42
N TYR A 96 -9.99 -0.74 -11.60
CA TYR A 96 -9.61 0.30 -12.55
C TYR A 96 -9.71 -0.22 -14.00
N HIS A 97 -9.25 -1.44 -14.24
CA HIS A 97 -9.61 -2.22 -15.43
C HIS A 97 -10.49 -3.39 -15.00
N LEU A 98 -11.51 -3.75 -15.77
CA LEU A 98 -12.21 -5.01 -15.55
C LEU A 98 -11.34 -6.19 -16.01
N PRO A 99 -11.34 -7.33 -15.29
CA PRO A 99 -10.65 -8.52 -15.76
C PRO A 99 -11.37 -9.10 -16.99
N ALA A 100 -10.69 -9.92 -17.78
CA ALA A 100 -11.32 -10.55 -18.94
C ALA A 100 -12.30 -11.66 -18.54
N LYS A 101 -12.05 -12.32 -17.39
CA LYS A 101 -12.79 -13.49 -16.92
C LYS A 101 -13.52 -13.21 -15.60
N GLU A 102 -14.68 -13.83 -15.44
CA GLU A 102 -15.49 -13.74 -14.23
C GLU A 102 -14.76 -14.27 -12.98
N ASP A 103 -14.01 -15.37 -13.11
CA ASP A 103 -13.24 -15.94 -11.98
C ASP A 103 -12.26 -14.92 -11.39
N GLU A 104 -11.62 -14.12 -12.24
CA GLU A 104 -10.71 -13.05 -11.79
C GLU A 104 -11.48 -11.93 -11.09
N TYR A 105 -12.67 -11.58 -11.59
CA TYR A 105 -13.55 -10.61 -10.94
C TYR A 105 -13.94 -11.08 -9.53
N THR A 106 -14.34 -12.34 -9.39
CA THR A 106 -14.66 -12.96 -8.09
C THR A 106 -13.45 -13.00 -7.16
N HIS A 107 -12.25 -13.35 -7.65
CA HIS A 107 -11.02 -13.33 -6.84
C HIS A 107 -10.62 -11.94 -6.35
N ARG A 108 -10.83 -10.90 -7.18
CA ARG A 108 -10.60 -9.50 -6.78
C ARG A 108 -11.54 -9.09 -5.67
N ASN A 109 -12.84 -9.37 -5.83
CA ASN A 109 -13.86 -9.08 -4.83
C ASN A 109 -13.64 -9.86 -3.54
N GLY A 110 -13.09 -11.07 -3.62
CA GLY A 110 -12.67 -11.84 -2.45
C GLY A 110 -11.53 -11.21 -1.62
N ARG A 111 -11.09 -9.99 -1.91
CA ARG A 111 -10.18 -9.18 -1.05
C ARG A 111 -10.92 -8.26 -0.10
N THR A 112 -12.24 -8.19 -0.23
CA THR A 112 -13.13 -7.44 0.65
C THR A 112 -14.27 -8.34 1.12
N ALA A 113 -14.99 -7.89 2.14
CA ALA A 113 -16.16 -8.54 2.71
C ALA A 113 -15.99 -10.05 3.03
N ARG A 114 -14.82 -10.48 3.54
CA ARG A 114 -14.65 -11.82 4.09
C ARG A 114 -15.36 -11.95 5.45
N MET A 115 -15.97 -13.11 5.68
CA MET A 115 -16.71 -13.45 6.91
C MET A 115 -17.93 -12.56 7.16
N LEU A 116 -18.00 -11.86 8.31
CA LEU A 116 -19.12 -11.02 8.76
C LEU A 116 -18.86 -9.52 8.54
N LEU A 117 -17.76 -9.17 7.88
CA LEU A 117 -17.37 -7.77 7.66
C LEU A 117 -17.98 -7.25 6.35
N SER A 118 -18.41 -5.99 6.36
CA SER A 118 -18.88 -5.31 5.15
C SER A 118 -17.72 -4.68 4.39
N GLY A 119 -17.78 -4.69 3.07
CA GLY A 119 -16.83 -3.99 2.21
C GLY A 119 -17.42 -3.66 0.85
N THR A 120 -16.79 -2.74 0.12
CA THR A 120 -17.33 -2.20 -1.13
C THR A 120 -16.39 -2.45 -2.30
N ALA A 121 -16.92 -3.06 -3.36
CA ALA A 121 -16.26 -3.17 -4.64
C ALA A 121 -16.74 -2.06 -5.59
N TYR A 122 -15.80 -1.31 -6.16
CA TYR A 122 -16.05 -0.27 -7.13
C TYR A 122 -15.56 -0.69 -8.50
N ILE A 123 -16.33 -0.38 -9.53
CA ILE A 123 -15.93 -0.51 -10.92
C ILE A 123 -15.82 0.89 -11.50
N ILE A 124 -14.68 1.23 -12.10
CA ILE A 124 -14.51 2.44 -12.89
C ILE A 124 -14.65 2.08 -14.37
N ILE A 125 -15.67 2.62 -15.03
CA ILE A 125 -15.97 2.35 -16.44
C ILE A 125 -16.02 3.64 -17.24
N HIS A 126 -15.47 3.61 -18.45
CA HIS A 126 -15.70 4.65 -19.46
C HIS A 126 -16.73 4.16 -20.49
N GLU A 127 -17.49 5.06 -21.11
CA GLU A 127 -18.57 4.70 -22.06
C GLU A 127 -18.07 3.92 -23.29
N SER A 128 -16.81 4.10 -23.67
CA SER A 128 -16.18 3.40 -24.80
C SER A 128 -15.77 1.96 -24.49
N GLU A 129 -15.81 1.53 -23.22
CA GLU A 129 -15.40 0.17 -22.84
C GLU A 129 -16.50 -0.84 -23.18
N LYS A 130 -16.09 -1.98 -23.75
CA LYS A 130 -17.02 -3.07 -24.06
C LYS A 130 -17.65 -3.58 -22.76
N LYS A 131 -18.98 -3.70 -22.75
CA LYS A 131 -19.71 -4.33 -21.64
C LYS A 131 -19.39 -5.82 -21.58
N LEU A 132 -19.15 -6.32 -20.37
CA LEU A 132 -18.86 -7.73 -20.10
C LEU A 132 -20.10 -8.40 -19.53
N ASP A 133 -20.43 -9.60 -20.02
CA ASP A 133 -21.71 -10.27 -19.72
C ASP A 133 -21.85 -10.66 -18.24
N TYR A 134 -20.73 -10.88 -17.55
CA TYR A 134 -20.70 -11.23 -16.13
C TYR A 134 -20.92 -10.02 -15.19
N ILE A 135 -20.99 -8.78 -15.73
CA ILE A 135 -21.25 -7.57 -14.94
C ILE A 135 -22.71 -7.15 -15.07
N ASN A 136 -23.40 -7.04 -13.92
CA ASN A 136 -24.71 -6.40 -13.87
C ASN A 136 -24.55 -4.87 -13.90
N TYR A 137 -24.81 -4.24 -15.04
CA TYR A 137 -24.72 -2.77 -15.18
C TYR A 137 -25.91 -1.99 -14.59
N LYS A 138 -26.86 -2.66 -13.90
CA LYS A 138 -27.92 -1.99 -13.11
C LYS A 138 -27.46 -1.59 -11.71
N LEU A 139 -26.17 -1.73 -11.40
CA LEU A 139 -25.57 -1.30 -10.14
C LEU A 139 -25.74 0.21 -9.94
N PRO A 140 -25.86 0.67 -8.68
CA PRO A 140 -25.98 2.09 -8.38
C PRO A 140 -24.73 2.84 -8.85
N ASN A 141 -24.96 3.95 -9.55
CA ASN A 141 -23.90 4.85 -9.95
C ASN A 141 -23.48 5.71 -8.77
N LEU A 142 -22.24 5.55 -8.32
CA LEU A 142 -21.60 6.51 -7.42
C LEU A 142 -21.05 7.67 -8.25
N ASN A 143 -21.56 8.88 -8.00
CA ASN A 143 -20.96 10.09 -8.52
C ASN A 143 -19.76 10.47 -7.65
N VAL A 144 -18.59 10.60 -8.28
CA VAL A 144 -17.36 11.09 -7.66
C VAL A 144 -17.06 12.46 -8.26
N ASP A 145 -17.86 13.44 -7.84
CA ASP A 145 -17.62 14.85 -8.18
C ASP A 145 -16.22 15.27 -7.69
N THR A 146 -15.75 16.42 -8.16
CA THR A 146 -14.38 16.90 -7.93
C THR A 146 -14.10 17.10 -6.44
N PHE A 147 -13.63 16.06 -5.77
CA PHE A 147 -13.17 16.12 -4.38
C PHE A 147 -11.84 16.87 -4.34
N THR A 148 -11.79 17.92 -3.53
CA THR A 148 -10.59 18.76 -3.37
C THR A 148 -9.74 18.35 -2.18
N THR A 149 -10.25 17.49 -1.30
CA THR A 149 -9.56 17.09 -0.07
C THR A 149 -8.79 15.80 -0.29
N LEU A 150 -7.47 15.87 -0.18
CA LEU A 150 -6.60 14.70 -0.22
C LEU A 150 -6.84 13.78 0.99
N PRO A 151 -6.67 12.46 0.83
CA PRO A 151 -6.57 11.54 1.96
C PRO A 151 -5.53 12.01 2.97
N LYS A 152 -5.80 11.74 4.25
CA LYS A 152 -4.84 12.01 5.33
C LYS A 152 -3.56 11.24 5.08
N ALA A 153 -2.43 11.86 5.41
CA ALA A 153 -1.15 11.17 5.39
C ALA A 153 -1.17 9.94 6.33
N PRO A 154 -0.48 8.85 5.96
CA PRO A 154 -0.33 7.66 6.78
C PRO A 154 0.11 7.98 8.22
N ALA A 155 -0.54 7.32 9.19
CA ALA A 155 -0.21 7.47 10.61
C ALA A 155 1.19 6.92 10.94
N PHE A 156 1.68 5.97 10.14
CA PHE A 156 2.99 5.35 10.27
C PHE A 156 3.87 5.62 9.06
N GLN A 157 5.19 5.59 9.27
CA GLN A 157 6.17 5.38 8.22
C GLN A 157 6.97 4.11 8.54
N THR A 158 7.37 3.40 7.48
CA THR A 158 8.18 2.19 7.62
C THR A 158 9.63 2.57 7.78
N ILE A 159 10.25 2.13 8.87
CA ILE A 159 11.68 2.22 9.11
C ILE A 159 12.35 0.92 8.64
N TYR A 160 13.34 1.05 7.77
CA TYR A 160 14.22 -0.03 7.35
C TYR A 160 15.40 -0.16 8.32
N ILE A 161 15.77 -1.39 8.62
CA ILE A 161 16.94 -1.74 9.44
C ILE A 161 17.76 -2.76 8.66
N SER A 162 19.05 -2.49 8.44
CA SER A 162 19.99 -3.38 7.72
C SER A 162 20.45 -4.59 8.56
N GLY A 163 19.55 -5.17 9.35
CA GLY A 163 19.83 -6.33 10.18
C GLY A 163 18.57 -7.14 10.44
N GLY A 164 18.73 -8.47 10.53
CA GLY A 164 17.65 -9.42 10.80
C GLY A 164 18.09 -10.58 11.71
N LYS A 165 17.37 -11.70 11.62
CA LYS A 165 17.58 -12.91 12.42
C LYS A 165 19.02 -13.43 12.33
N LYS A 166 19.62 -13.45 11.13
CA LYS A 166 21.01 -13.88 10.90
C LYS A 166 22.03 -12.91 11.51
N ASN A 167 21.65 -11.65 11.70
CA ASN A 167 22.44 -10.68 12.47
C ASN A 167 22.17 -10.76 13.98
N LYS A 168 21.45 -11.79 14.45
CA LYS A 168 21.02 -12.00 15.84
C LYS A 168 20.10 -10.89 16.36
N LEU A 169 19.32 -10.25 15.48
CA LEU A 169 18.24 -9.34 15.87
C LEU A 169 16.92 -10.09 15.95
N ASN A 170 16.14 -9.79 16.98
CA ASN A 170 14.75 -10.20 17.09
C ASN A 170 13.85 -8.96 17.34
N LYS A 171 12.53 -9.18 17.38
CA LYS A 171 11.55 -8.10 17.58
C LYS A 171 11.76 -7.35 18.90
N ILE A 172 12.09 -8.06 19.98
CA ILE A 172 12.28 -7.48 21.32
C ILE A 172 13.52 -6.57 21.33
N ASP A 173 14.60 -6.97 20.66
CA ASP A 173 15.81 -6.17 20.51
C ASP A 173 15.50 -4.83 19.83
N ILE A 174 14.74 -4.86 18.74
CA ILE A 174 14.33 -3.66 17.99
C ILE A 174 13.45 -2.76 18.85
N VAL A 175 12.42 -3.31 19.49
CA VAL A 175 11.52 -2.55 20.38
C VAL A 175 12.30 -1.92 21.53
N GLY A 176 13.19 -2.68 22.17
CA GLY A 176 14.03 -2.19 23.26
C GLY A 176 14.94 -1.03 22.83
N PHE A 177 15.62 -1.17 21.69
CA PHE A 177 16.45 -0.10 21.15
C PHE A 177 15.64 1.15 20.78
N PHE A 178 14.51 0.97 20.08
CA PHE A 178 13.64 2.05 19.64
C PHE A 178 13.05 2.81 20.83
N SER A 179 12.74 2.12 21.92
CA SER A 179 12.23 2.75 23.13
C SER A 179 13.33 3.45 23.94
N GLN A 180 14.42 2.75 24.25
CA GLN A 180 15.48 3.28 25.13
C GLN A 180 16.30 4.40 24.48
N LYS A 181 16.69 4.21 23.21
CA LYS A 181 17.54 5.16 22.47
C LYS A 181 16.73 6.12 21.63
N GLY A 182 15.67 5.61 21.01
CA GLY A 182 14.77 6.39 20.16
C GLY A 182 13.68 7.16 20.89
N LYS A 183 13.52 6.94 22.21
CA LYS A 183 12.46 7.53 23.04
C LYS A 183 11.05 7.30 22.47
N LEU A 184 10.83 6.13 21.84
CA LEU A 184 9.53 5.73 21.33
C LEU A 184 8.73 4.96 22.39
N GLU A 185 7.44 5.26 22.47
CA GLU A 185 6.51 4.52 23.30
C GLU A 185 5.89 3.35 22.54
N LYS A 186 5.26 2.41 23.26
CA LYS A 186 4.54 1.28 22.64
C LYS A 186 3.49 1.76 21.63
N ALA A 187 2.80 2.86 21.93
CA ALA A 187 1.79 3.43 21.05
C ALA A 187 2.39 4.05 19.78
N ASP A 188 3.69 4.34 19.74
CA ASP A 188 4.38 4.92 18.59
C ASP A 188 4.90 3.87 17.60
N LEU A 189 4.80 2.58 17.95
CA LEU A 189 5.26 1.44 17.16
C LEU A 189 4.06 0.65 16.62
N GLY A 190 4.09 0.34 15.33
CA GLY A 190 3.13 -0.54 14.67
C GLY A 190 3.72 -1.93 14.40
N LEU A 191 3.39 -2.50 13.24
CA LEU A 191 3.89 -3.81 12.81
C LEU A 191 5.42 -3.79 12.71
N ILE A 192 6.06 -4.85 13.24
CA ILE A 192 7.49 -5.08 13.12
C ILE A 192 7.69 -6.45 12.49
N GLU A 193 8.40 -6.49 11.38
CA GLU A 193 8.78 -7.71 10.66
C GLU A 193 10.30 -7.87 10.69
N VAL A 194 10.76 -9.01 11.19
CA VAL A 194 12.20 -9.36 11.23
C VAL A 194 12.44 -10.50 10.25
N LYS A 195 13.18 -10.21 9.18
CA LYS A 195 13.59 -11.18 8.15
C LYS A 195 14.99 -11.70 8.47
N ASP A 196 15.57 -12.46 7.56
CA ASP A 196 16.87 -13.08 7.80
C ASP A 196 17.99 -12.04 7.91
N PHE A 197 18.05 -11.07 6.99
CA PHE A 197 19.13 -10.08 6.93
C PHE A 197 18.67 -8.63 7.15
N ILE A 198 17.36 -8.38 7.09
CA ILE A 198 16.77 -7.06 7.20
C ILE A 198 15.57 -7.08 8.13
N SER A 199 15.18 -5.92 8.64
CA SER A 199 13.96 -5.76 9.42
C SER A 199 13.25 -4.47 9.05
N PHE A 200 11.95 -4.45 9.33
CA PHE A 200 11.08 -3.31 9.10
C PHE A 200 10.25 -3.04 10.35
N ALA A 201 10.08 -1.77 10.71
CA ALA A 201 9.26 -1.35 11.82
C ALA A 201 8.41 -0.14 11.43
N ALA A 202 7.09 -0.23 11.61
CA ALA A 202 6.22 0.93 11.47
C ALA A 202 6.39 1.85 12.68
N VAL A 203 6.69 3.12 12.45
CA VAL A 203 6.85 4.16 13.48
C VAL A 203 5.92 5.31 13.18
N LYS A 204 5.23 5.87 14.19
CA LYS A 204 4.33 7.00 13.99
C LYS A 204 5.02 8.12 13.23
N SER A 205 4.40 8.60 12.16
CA SER A 205 4.97 9.58 11.23
C SER A 205 5.51 10.83 11.93
N ALA A 206 4.79 11.32 12.94
CA ALA A 206 5.17 12.50 13.72
C ALA A 206 6.46 12.31 14.56
N LYS A 207 6.85 11.08 14.87
CA LYS A 207 8.02 10.77 15.73
C LYS A 207 9.28 10.46 14.93
N VAL A 208 9.15 10.07 13.66
CA VAL A 208 10.25 9.56 12.81
C VAL A 208 11.46 10.48 12.76
N LYS A 209 11.27 11.78 12.52
CA LYS A 209 12.38 12.74 12.38
C LYS A 209 13.23 12.80 13.65
N ASN A 210 12.58 13.00 14.80
CA ASN A 210 13.25 13.05 16.10
C ASN A 210 13.88 11.70 16.46
N PHE A 211 13.16 10.60 16.22
CA PHE A 211 13.65 9.24 16.43
C PHE A 211 14.98 9.00 15.69
N LEU A 212 15.03 9.25 14.38
CA LEU A 212 16.23 9.03 13.57
C LEU A 212 17.41 9.91 14.00
N GLN A 213 17.14 11.13 14.48
CA GLN A 213 18.17 12.00 15.02
C GLN A 213 18.78 11.44 16.31
N LEU A 214 17.95 10.94 17.23
CA LEU A 214 18.39 10.38 18.51
C LEU A 214 19.25 9.12 18.34
N ILE A 215 18.88 8.23 17.40
CA ILE A 215 19.57 6.95 17.22
C ILE A 215 20.79 7.01 16.30
N ARG A 216 21.11 8.18 15.73
CA ARG A 216 22.10 8.34 14.65
C ARG A 216 23.47 7.73 14.96
N GLU A 217 23.95 7.90 16.18
CA GLU A 217 25.25 7.38 16.65
C GLU A 217 25.11 6.20 17.63
N GLU A 218 23.90 5.73 17.83
CA GLU A 218 23.61 4.66 18.77
C GLU A 218 23.86 3.28 18.14
N LYS A 219 24.21 2.31 18.99
CA LYS A 219 24.46 0.93 18.59
C LYS A 219 23.40 0.02 19.18
N MET A 220 22.86 -0.88 18.34
CA MET A 220 21.95 -1.93 18.78
C MET A 220 22.76 -3.21 18.96
N LYS A 221 22.77 -3.76 20.18
CA LYS A 221 23.60 -4.94 20.55
C LYS A 221 25.09 -4.78 20.19
N GLY A 222 25.64 -3.60 20.46
CA GLY A 222 27.04 -3.29 20.21
C GLY A 222 27.42 -3.11 18.72
N LYS A 223 26.47 -3.21 17.78
CA LYS A 223 26.70 -3.03 16.34
C LYS A 223 25.95 -1.81 15.81
N LYS A 224 26.56 -1.11 14.84
CA LYS A 224 25.90 -0.02 14.10
C LYS A 224 25.15 -0.65 12.93
N PHE A 225 23.84 -0.43 12.86
CA PHE A 225 23.00 -0.82 11.74
C PHE A 225 22.59 0.43 10.97
N LYS A 226 22.41 0.30 9.65
CA LYS A 226 21.78 1.36 8.86
C LYS A 226 20.29 1.35 9.19
N ILE A 227 19.81 2.45 9.75
CA ILE A 227 18.40 2.65 10.11
C ILE A 227 17.94 3.94 9.42
N GLU A 228 16.96 3.82 8.54
CA GLU A 228 16.43 4.93 7.75
C GLU A 228 14.95 4.71 7.41
N VAL A 229 14.27 5.74 6.92
CA VAL A 229 12.93 5.54 6.33
C VAL A 229 13.09 4.63 5.12
N ALA A 230 12.30 3.56 5.06
CA ALA A 230 12.25 2.68 3.91
C ALA A 230 11.83 3.51 2.69
N ARG A 231 12.77 3.72 1.76
CA ARG A 231 12.51 4.51 0.55
C ARG A 231 11.32 3.91 -0.20
N LYS A 232 10.53 4.79 -0.83
CA LYS A 232 9.56 4.39 -1.84
C LYS A 232 10.27 3.57 -2.93
N VAL A 233 9.56 2.65 -3.56
CA VAL A 233 9.96 2.13 -4.88
C VAL A 233 9.86 3.32 -5.82
N ILE A 234 10.96 4.05 -5.97
CA ILE A 234 11.14 5.07 -7.00
C ILE A 234 12.33 4.54 -7.78
N LYS A 235 12.10 4.24 -9.07
CA LYS A 235 13.16 3.81 -9.98
C LYS A 235 14.35 4.76 -9.84
N LYS A 236 15.55 4.20 -9.83
CA LYS A 236 16.70 4.96 -10.31
C LYS A 236 16.45 5.14 -11.81
N ASP A 237 16.46 6.38 -12.27
CA ASP A 237 16.67 6.64 -13.68
C ASP A 237 18.05 6.03 -14.03
N GLU A 238 18.06 5.06 -14.95
CA GLU A 238 19.28 4.60 -15.62
C GLU A 238 19.68 5.59 -16.72
#